data_AF-A0A2V8P4D8-F1
#
_entry.id   AF-A0A2V8P4D8-F1
#
_cell.length_a   1.000
_cell.length_b   1.000
_cell.length_c   1.000
_cell.angle_alpha   90.00
_cell.angle_beta   90.00
_cell.angle_gamma   90.00
#
_symmetry.space_group_name_H-M   'P 1'
#
loop_
_entity.id
_entity.type
_entity.pdbx_description
1 polymer ?
#
loop_
_entity_poly.entity_id
_entity_poly.type
_entity_poly.pdbx_seq_one_letter_code
_entity_poly.pdbx_strand_id
1 'polypeptide(L)' 'MQHDRPDFPTMEQVEKANHEQLARWYRFLPSGDTKEQQKIMDRIAERFKRLGGMTPALEKKIGF' A
#
# COMPACT_ATOMS: atom_id res chain seq x y z
N MET A 1 2.89 24.84 2.41
CA MET A 1 3.90 23.76 2.28
C MET A 1 3.18 22.46 2.59
N GLN A 2 3.00 21.59 1.59
CA GLN A 2 2.18 20.38 1.73
C GLN A 2 2.98 19.30 2.46
N HIS A 3 2.70 19.10 3.75
CA HIS A 3 3.32 18.07 4.60
C HIS A 3 2.34 16.96 5.00
N ASP A 4 1.36 16.65 4.16
CA ASP A 4 0.43 15.54 4.38
C ASP A 4 0.74 14.34 3.46
N ARG A 5 2.02 14.08 3.17
CA ARG A 5 2.38 12.81 2.52
C ARG A 5 2.44 11.74 3.60
N PRO A 6 1.66 10.64 3.50
CA PRO A 6 1.81 9.54 4.44
C PRO A 6 3.23 8.97 4.33
N ASP A 7 3.91 8.83 5.47
CA ASP A 7 5.17 8.12 5.53
C ASP A 7 4.98 6.67 5.02
N PHE A 8 6.00 6.15 4.33
CA PHE A 8 5.99 4.75 3.90
C PHE A 8 5.88 3.81 5.11
N PRO A 9 5.09 2.74 5.01
CA PRO A 9 5.02 1.77 6.10
C PRO A 9 6.33 1.01 6.25
N THR A 10 6.61 0.54 7.45
CA THR A 10 7.73 -0.38 7.68
C THR A 10 7.43 -1.75 7.10
N MET A 11 8.47 -2.55 6.88
CA MET A 11 8.28 -3.93 6.44
C MET A 11 7.41 -4.75 7.40
N GLU A 12 7.58 -4.58 8.71
CA GLU A 12 6.76 -5.28 9.70
C GLU A 12 5.28 -4.90 9.60
N GLN A 13 4.97 -3.62 9.37
CA GLN A 13 3.60 -3.17 9.15
C GLN A 13 3.00 -3.79 7.89
N VAL A 14 3.78 -3.88 6.80
CA VAL A 14 3.35 -4.57 5.58
C VAL A 14 3.06 -6.05 5.83
N GLU A 15 3.86 -6.73 6.66
CA GLU A 15 3.62 -8.15 6.99
C GLU A 15 2.39 -8.39 7.86
N LYS A 16 2.00 -7.42 8.68
CA LYS A 16 0.84 -7.53 9.57
C LYS A 16 -0.43 -6.93 8.97
N ALA A 17 -0.31 -6.16 7.89
CA ALA A 17 -1.43 -5.50 7.26
C ALA A 17 -2.43 -6.47 6.63
N ASN A 18 -3.71 -6.13 6.79
CA ASN A 18 -4.83 -6.81 6.15
C ASN A 18 -5.02 -6.33 4.70
N HIS A 19 -5.93 -6.98 3.98
CA HIS A 19 -6.19 -6.72 2.57
C HIS A 19 -6.58 -5.26 2.29
N GLU A 20 -7.40 -4.66 3.16
CA GLU A 20 -7.82 -3.27 3.00
C GLU A 20 -6.67 -2.28 3.17
N GLN A 21 -5.85 -2.45 4.20
CA GLN A 21 -4.71 -1.57 4.45
C GLN A 21 -3.68 -1.67 3.32
N LEU A 22 -3.43 -2.88 2.82
CA LEU A 22 -2.59 -3.10 1.65
C LEU A 22 -3.16 -2.42 0.40
N ALA A 23 -4.49 -2.45 0.20
CA ALA A 23 -5.16 -1.77 -0.91
C ALA A 23 -5.00 -0.24 -0.82
N ARG A 24 -5.15 0.34 0.39
CA ARG A 24 -4.95 1.78 0.61
C ARG A 24 -3.52 2.20 0.27
N TRP A 25 -2.52 1.46 0.76
CA TRP A 25 -1.13 1.77 0.46
C TRP A 25 -0.81 1.58 -1.02
N TYR A 26 -1.29 0.49 -1.65
CA TYR A 26 -1.09 0.24 -3.07
C TYR A 26 -1.66 1.37 -3.95
N ARG A 27 -2.78 1.98 -3.54
CA ARG A 27 -3.45 3.03 -4.31
C ARG A 27 -2.91 4.44 -4.03
N PHE A 28 -2.59 4.75 -2.77
CA PHE A 28 -2.39 6.12 -2.32
C PHE A 28 -0.98 6.44 -1.82
N LEU A 29 -0.08 5.46 -1.68
CA LEU A 29 1.32 5.80 -1.39
C LEU A 29 1.92 6.56 -2.58
N PRO A 30 2.77 7.57 -2.31
CA PRO A 30 3.56 8.18 -3.37
C PRO A 30 4.52 7.15 -3.98
N SER A 31 5.06 7.47 -5.16
CA SER A 31 6.18 6.70 -5.71
C SER A 31 7.38 6.76 -4.76
N GLY A 32 8.08 5.63 -4.63
CA GLY A 32 9.27 5.53 -3.79
C GLY A 32 10.50 6.13 -4.48
N ASP A 33 11.09 7.14 -3.87
CA ASP A 33 12.28 7.85 -4.36
C ASP A 33 13.59 7.11 -3.98
N THR A 34 13.53 6.17 -3.03
CA THR A 34 14.67 5.35 -2.59
C THR A 34 14.48 3.87 -2.86
N LYS A 35 15.58 3.10 -2.86
CA LYS A 35 15.56 1.64 -3.03
C LYS A 35 14.76 0.95 -1.91
N GLU A 36 14.85 1.47 -0.70
CA GLU A 36 14.14 0.95 0.46
C GLU A 36 12.63 1.14 0.32
N GLN A 37 12.20 2.32 -0.14
CA GLN A 37 10.79 2.61 -0.41
C GLN A 37 10.25 1.75 -1.54
N GLN A 38 11.01 1.59 -2.63
CA GLN A 38 10.63 0.70 -3.75
C GLN A 38 10.47 -0.75 -3.27
N LYS A 39 11.37 -1.24 -2.43
CA LYS A 39 11.26 -2.58 -1.83
C LYS A 39 9.98 -2.73 -0.98
N ILE A 40 9.59 -1.69 -0.25
CA ILE A 40 8.33 -1.67 0.51
C ILE A 40 7.13 -1.72 -0.44
N MET A 41 7.13 -0.93 -1.51
CA MET A 41 6.05 -0.92 -2.52
C MET A 41 5.91 -2.27 -3.20
N ASP A 42 7.02 -2.88 -3.62
CA ASP A 42 7.03 -4.21 -4.24
C ASP A 42 6.41 -5.25 -3.32
N ARG A 43 6.75 -5.19 -2.03
CA ARG A 43 6.21 -6.12 -1.04
C ARG A 43 4.73 -5.90 -0.75
N ILE A 44 4.28 -4.65 -0.72
CA ILE A 44 2.85 -4.31 -0.64
C ILE A 44 2.12 -4.91 -1.85
N ALA A 45 2.63 -4.68 -3.06
CA ALA A 45 2.02 -5.17 -4.30
C ALA A 45 1.96 -6.70 -4.33
N GLU A 46 3.04 -7.37 -3.91
CA GLU A 46 3.10 -8.83 -3.82
C GLU A 46 2.04 -9.38 -2.87
N ARG A 47 1.98 -8.87 -1.63
CA ARG A 47 1.00 -9.33 -0.64
C ARG A 47 -0.43 -9.00 -1.07
N PHE A 48 -0.64 -7.81 -1.61
CA PHE A 48 -1.94 -7.39 -2.12
C PHE A 48 -2.45 -8.34 -3.21
N LYS A 49 -1.60 -8.69 -4.18
CA LYS A 49 -1.92 -9.66 -5.23
C LYS A 49 -2.21 -11.05 -4.68
N ARG A 50 -1.44 -11.52 -3.69
CA ARG A 50 -1.67 -12.82 -3.03
C ARG A 50 -3.03 -12.90 -2.33
N LEU A 51 -3.56 -11.77 -1.85
CA LEU A 51 -4.89 -11.69 -1.24
C LEU A 51 -6.03 -11.46 -2.26
N GLY A 52 -5.73 -11.47 -3.56
CA GLY A 52 -6.72 -11.30 -4.64
C GLY A 52 -6.71 -9.91 -5.28
N GLY A 53 -5.79 -9.03 -4.91
CA GLY A 53 -5.63 -7.71 -5.52
C GLY A 53 -6.82 -6.79 -5.26
N MET A 54 -7.07 -5.86 -6.18
CA MET A 54 -8.19 -4.93 -6.04
C MET A 54 -9.50 -5.63 -6.41
N THR A 55 -10.43 -5.67 -5.46
CA THR A 55 -11.77 -6.22 -5.67
C THR A 55 -12.78 -5.08 -5.73
N PRO A 56 -13.94 -5.25 -6.41
CA PRO A 56 -14.97 -4.21 -6.44
C PRO A 56 -15.45 -3.79 -5.05
N ALA A 57 -15.50 -4.72 -4.10
CA ALA A 57 -15.88 -4.44 -2.71
C ALA A 57 -14.84 -3.56 -2.00
N LEU A 58 -13.55 -3.83 -2.22
CA LEU A 58 -12.48 -3.00 -1.66
C LEU A 58 -12.43 -1.63 -2.30
N GLU A 59 -12.54 -1.54 -3.62
CA GLU A 59 -12.56 -0.27 -4.35
C GLU A 59 -13.69 0.64 -3.85
N LYS A 60 -14.91 0.09 -3.69
CA LYS A 60 -16.04 0.81 -3.10
C LYS A 60 -15.78 1.28 -1.66
N LYS A 61 -15.01 0.51 -0.88
CA LYS A 61 -14.75 0.81 0.54
C LYS A 61 -13.63 1.83 0.75
N ILE A 62 -12.58 1.78 -0.05
CA ILE A 62 -11.40 2.65 0.11
C ILE A 62 -11.51 3.95 -0.70
N GLY A 63 -12.45 4.02 -1.66
CA GLY A 63 -12.64 5.17 -2.52
C GLY A 63 -11.80 5.08 -3.80
N PHE A 64 -12.23 5.86 -4.80
CA PHE A 64 -11.46 6.08 -6.02
C PHE A 64 -10.31 7.06 -5.76
#